data_AF-A0A2U2BAL6-F1
#
_entry.id   AF-A0A2U2BAL6-F1
#
_cell.length_a   1.000
_cell.length_b   1.000
_cell.length_c   1.000
_cell.angle_alpha   90.00
_cell.angle_beta   90.00
_cell.angle_gamma   90.00
#
_symmetry.space_group_name_H-M   'P 1'
#
loop_
_entity.id
_entity.type
_entity.pdbx_description
1 polymer ?
#
loop_
_entity_poly.entity_id
_entity_poly.type
_entity_poly.pdbx_seq_one_letter_code
_entity_poly.pdbx_strand_id
1 'polypeptide(L)'
;MKKIFLTLFLSVSVVSGAQTNTETVKSFFGEIVSFQNVDVNEHNPIITLDELATEQADTTLALTGDNVSKTFDKAMEYTNAIIVVENHTAVLVKDWENCRQSGAWGVCMPYGEGYVKRAALVNLQDYINNIIGIPDGQERKVYLFN
;
A
#
# COMPACT_ATOMS: atom_id res chain seq x y z
N MET A 1 -1.44 30.50 -61.23
CA MET A 1 -2.41 29.91 -60.28
C MET A 1 -1.64 29.03 -59.31
N LYS A 2 -1.34 29.52 -58.10
CA LYS A 2 -0.58 28.77 -57.08
C LYS A 2 -1.51 28.52 -55.90
N LYS A 3 -1.89 27.26 -55.71
CA LYS A 3 -2.77 26.81 -54.62
C LYS A 3 -1.97 26.84 -53.32
N ILE A 4 -2.38 27.66 -52.35
CA ILE A 4 -1.86 27.62 -50.99
C ILE A 4 -2.84 26.78 -50.17
N PHE A 5 -2.45 25.54 -49.89
CA PHE A 5 -3.10 24.70 -48.90
C PHE A 5 -2.59 25.15 -47.52
N LEU A 6 -3.46 25.79 -46.75
CA LEU A 6 -3.20 26.13 -45.36
C LEU A 6 -3.66 24.95 -44.50
N THR A 7 -2.74 24.08 -44.12
CA THR A 7 -3.02 22.93 -43.26
C THR A 7 -3.04 23.40 -41.80
N LEU A 8 -4.23 23.46 -41.21
CA LEU A 8 -4.45 23.77 -39.81
C LEU A 8 -4.03 22.56 -38.96
N PHE A 9 -2.91 22.68 -38.23
CA PHE A 9 -2.50 21.69 -37.23
C PHE A 9 -3.37 21.86 -35.97
N LEU A 10 -4.39 21.01 -35.82
CA LEU A 10 -5.11 20.84 -34.55
C LEU A 10 -4.24 19.95 -33.65
N SER A 11 -3.53 20.54 -32.69
CA SER A 11 -2.89 19.81 -31.61
C SER A 11 -3.96 19.35 -30.62
N VAL A 12 -4.34 18.08 -30.68
CA VAL A 12 -5.15 17.44 -29.63
C VAL A 12 -4.24 17.19 -28.44
N SER A 13 -4.34 18.03 -27.41
CA SER A 13 -3.71 17.77 -26.12
C SER A 13 -4.46 16.63 -25.45
N VAL A 14 -3.90 15.42 -25.49
CA VAL A 14 -4.33 14.32 -24.61
C VAL A 14 -4.04 14.73 -23.17
N VAL A 15 -5.07 15.16 -22.44
CA VAL A 15 -5.00 15.37 -21.00
C VAL A 15 -4.91 13.98 -20.37
N SER A 16 -3.71 13.59 -19.95
CA SER A 16 -3.54 12.51 -18.98
C SER A 16 -4.16 12.98 -17.67
N GLY A 17 -5.32 12.44 -17.31
CA GLY A 17 -5.91 12.66 -15.99
C GLY A 17 -5.04 11.96 -14.95
N ALA A 18 -4.55 12.69 -13.95
CA ALA A 18 -3.88 12.08 -12.81
C ALA A 18 -4.90 11.22 -12.04
N GLN A 19 -4.53 9.96 -11.76
CA GLN A 19 -5.35 9.03 -10.98
C GLN A 19 -5.60 9.59 -9.57
N THR A 20 -6.82 9.42 -9.07
CA THR A 20 -7.17 9.84 -7.71
C THR A 20 -6.54 8.90 -6.67
N ASN A 21 -6.34 9.38 -5.44
CA ASN A 21 -5.83 8.53 -4.34
C ASN A 21 -6.67 7.25 -4.17
N THR A 22 -8.00 7.38 -4.29
CA THR A 22 -8.94 6.25 -4.21
C THR A 22 -8.68 5.23 -5.30
N GLU A 23 -8.59 5.67 -6.55
CA GLU A 23 -8.29 4.78 -7.67
C GLU A 23 -6.92 4.13 -7.49
N THR A 24 -5.91 4.86 -7.00
CA THR A 24 -4.56 4.32 -6.77
C THR A 24 -4.58 3.19 -5.74
N VAL A 25 -5.21 3.41 -4.58
CA VAL A 25 -5.31 2.38 -3.53
C VAL A 25 -6.14 1.18 -4.00
N LYS A 26 -7.29 1.43 -4.66
CA LYS A 26 -8.12 0.36 -5.23
C LYS A 26 -7.35 -0.46 -6.26
N SER A 27 -6.62 0.19 -7.15
CA SER A 27 -5.85 -0.51 -8.19
C SER A 27 -4.71 -1.34 -7.61
N PHE A 28 -4.10 -0.89 -6.52
CA PHE A 28 -2.94 -1.56 -5.94
C PHE A 28 -3.33 -2.74 -5.04
N PHE A 29 -4.34 -2.56 -4.19
CA PHE A 29 -4.77 -3.60 -3.23
C PHE A 29 -5.99 -4.39 -3.68
N GLY A 30 -6.65 -4.00 -4.78
CA GLY A 30 -7.96 -4.53 -5.20
C GLY A 30 -7.98 -6.00 -5.64
N GLU A 31 -6.81 -6.58 -5.94
CA GLU A 31 -6.69 -8.02 -6.19
C GLU A 31 -6.73 -8.85 -4.89
N ILE A 32 -6.45 -8.22 -3.75
CA ILE A 32 -6.37 -8.86 -2.43
C ILE A 32 -7.58 -8.48 -1.56
N VAL A 33 -7.96 -7.20 -1.57
CA VAL A 33 -9.06 -6.65 -0.78
C VAL A 33 -10.15 -6.13 -1.72
N SER A 34 -11.37 -6.63 -1.55
CA SER A 34 -12.52 -6.20 -2.36
C SER A 34 -13.07 -4.87 -1.87
N PHE A 35 -13.08 -3.87 -2.75
CA PHE A 35 -13.69 -2.55 -2.53
C PHE A 35 -15.11 -2.43 -3.11
N GLN A 36 -15.79 -3.55 -3.38
CA GLN A 36 -17.11 -3.53 -4.00
C GLN A 36 -18.19 -3.09 -3.01
N ASN A 37 -19.11 -2.24 -3.48
CA ASN A 37 -20.27 -1.75 -2.72
C ASN A 37 -19.93 -0.95 -1.45
N VAL A 38 -18.76 -0.31 -1.42
CA VAL A 38 -18.30 0.52 -0.29
C VAL A 38 -17.93 1.91 -0.77
N ASP A 39 -18.40 2.91 -0.02
CA ASP A 39 -18.01 4.31 -0.19
C ASP A 39 -16.59 4.50 0.36
N VAL A 40 -15.63 4.70 -0.53
CA VAL A 40 -14.23 4.89 -0.13
C VAL A 40 -14.01 6.32 0.33
N ASN A 41 -13.30 6.48 1.45
CA ASN A 41 -12.88 7.78 1.94
C ASN A 41 -11.94 8.46 0.92
N GLU A 42 -12.47 9.43 0.17
CA GLU A 42 -11.72 10.12 -0.89
C GLU A 42 -10.52 10.93 -0.38
N HIS A 43 -10.59 11.39 0.87
CA HIS A 43 -9.50 12.13 1.48
C HIS A 43 -8.36 11.21 1.91
N ASN A 44 -8.71 10.05 2.48
CA ASN A 44 -7.76 9.07 2.96
C ASN A 44 -8.27 7.63 2.75
N PRO A 45 -8.04 7.05 1.56
CA PRO A 45 -8.51 5.71 1.22
C PRO A 45 -7.85 4.58 2.03
N ILE A 46 -6.77 4.86 2.77
CA ILE A 46 -6.14 3.88 3.68
C ILE A 46 -7.09 3.53 4.85
N ILE A 47 -7.95 4.47 5.28
CA ILE A 47 -8.97 4.18 6.31
C ILE A 47 -9.89 3.06 5.83
N THR A 48 -10.46 3.22 4.64
CA THR A 48 -11.37 2.20 4.08
C THR A 48 -10.65 0.90 3.78
N LEU A 49 -9.39 0.93 3.37
CA LEU A 49 -8.57 -0.28 3.23
C LEU A 49 -8.42 -1.02 4.57
N ASP A 50 -8.13 -0.30 5.67
CA ASP A 50 -7.97 -0.89 7.00
C ASP A 50 -9.26 -1.57 7.48
N GLU A 51 -10.40 -0.91 7.29
CA GLU A 51 -11.73 -1.45 7.60
C GLU A 51 -12.01 -2.73 6.80
N LEU A 52 -11.81 -2.69 5.48
CA LEU A 52 -12.06 -3.83 4.61
C LEU A 52 -11.09 -4.99 4.87
N ALA A 53 -9.81 -4.70 5.13
CA ALA A 53 -8.84 -5.72 5.47
C ALA A 53 -9.15 -6.39 6.81
N THR A 54 -9.67 -5.63 7.79
CA THR A 54 -10.15 -6.20 9.06
C THR A 54 -11.29 -7.19 8.85
N GLU A 55 -12.20 -6.88 7.92
CA GLU A 55 -13.36 -7.74 7.63
C GLU A 55 -13.02 -8.95 6.76
N GLN A 56 -12.06 -8.80 5.84
CA GLN A 56 -11.81 -9.78 4.77
C GLN A 56 -10.58 -10.66 4.99
N ALA A 57 -9.65 -10.27 5.85
CA ALA A 57 -8.45 -11.06 6.11
C ALA A 57 -8.80 -12.39 6.80
N ASP A 58 -8.10 -13.45 6.42
CA ASP A 58 -8.17 -14.74 7.11
C ASP A 58 -7.67 -14.61 8.56
N THR A 59 -6.71 -13.71 8.78
CA THR A 59 -6.09 -13.49 10.09
C THR A 59 -5.59 -12.06 10.21
N THR A 60 -5.82 -11.46 11.37
CA THR A 60 -5.28 -10.14 11.74
C THR A 60 -4.40 -10.27 12.97
N LEU A 61 -3.20 -9.69 12.92
CA LEU A 61 -2.24 -9.69 14.03
C LEU A 61 -1.78 -8.26 14.33
N ALA A 62 -1.66 -7.91 15.61
CA ALA A 62 -0.95 -6.70 15.99
C ALA A 62 0.56 -6.90 15.76
N LEU A 63 1.26 -5.90 15.22
CA LEU A 63 2.70 -5.92 15.02
C LEU A 63 3.39 -5.03 16.06
N THR A 64 4.23 -5.64 16.89
CA THR A 64 5.02 -4.97 17.92
C THR A 64 6.48 -5.39 17.80
N GLY A 65 7.39 -4.63 18.41
CA GLY A 65 8.81 -5.02 18.48
C GLY A 65 9.02 -6.40 19.13
N ASP A 66 8.17 -6.75 20.11
CA ASP A 66 8.28 -8.01 20.85
C ASP A 66 7.81 -9.24 20.05
N ASN A 67 6.90 -9.05 19.08
CA ASN A 67 6.27 -10.15 18.36
C ASN A 67 6.65 -10.24 16.88
N VAL A 68 7.37 -9.26 16.33
CA VAL A 68 7.67 -9.13 14.89
C VAL A 68 8.17 -10.43 14.27
N SER A 69 9.10 -11.15 14.92
CA SER A 69 9.63 -12.43 14.40
C SER A 69 8.51 -13.47 14.23
N LYS A 70 7.70 -13.68 15.27
CA LYS A 70 6.61 -14.67 15.25
C LYS A 70 5.51 -14.28 14.27
N THR A 71 5.22 -12.98 14.18
CA THR A 71 4.25 -12.43 13.23
C THR A 71 4.70 -12.67 11.80
N PHE A 72 5.99 -12.49 11.49
CA PHE A 72 6.53 -12.75 10.15
C PHE A 72 6.59 -14.24 9.83
N ASP A 73 7.00 -15.09 10.79
CA ASP A 73 6.96 -16.54 10.64
C ASP A 73 5.55 -17.02 10.25
N LYS A 74 4.52 -16.48 10.93
CA LYS A 74 3.13 -16.78 10.61
C LYS A 74 2.70 -16.22 9.25
N ALA A 75 3.12 -14.99 8.92
CA ALA A 75 2.74 -14.32 7.68
C ALA A 75 3.29 -15.02 6.44
N MET A 76 4.45 -15.68 6.53
CA MET A 76 5.03 -16.49 5.45
C MET A 76 4.20 -17.74 5.10
N GLU A 77 3.22 -18.12 5.92
CA GLU A 77 2.28 -19.22 5.63
C GLU A 77 1.12 -18.80 4.71
N TYR A 78 1.02 -17.52 4.35
CA TYR A 78 -0.10 -16.95 3.56
C TYR A 78 0.39 -16.39 2.22
N THR A 79 -0.53 -16.28 1.26
CA THR A 79 -0.23 -15.74 -0.08
C THR A 79 0.14 -14.25 -0.02
N ASN A 80 -0.60 -13.47 0.76
CA ASN A 80 -0.40 -12.02 0.87
C ASN A 80 -0.40 -11.56 2.33
N ALA A 81 0.45 -10.57 2.62
CA ALA A 81 0.48 -9.87 3.89
C ALA A 81 0.46 -8.36 3.67
N ILE A 82 -0.58 -7.70 4.18
CA ILE A 82 -0.72 -6.24 4.17
C ILE A 82 -0.48 -5.72 5.58
N ILE A 83 0.41 -4.74 5.74
CA ILE A 83 0.67 -4.08 7.01
C ILE A 83 0.09 -2.67 6.94
N VAL A 84 -0.81 -2.34 7.86
CA VAL A 84 -1.34 -0.98 8.03
C VAL A 84 -0.79 -0.39 9.32
N VAL A 85 -0.29 0.85 9.25
CA VAL A 85 0.09 1.66 10.42
C VAL A 85 -0.95 2.74 10.62
N GLU A 86 -1.65 2.65 11.75
CA GLU A 86 -2.81 3.47 12.09
C GLU A 86 -3.76 3.62 10.88
N ASN A 87 -3.95 4.85 10.39
CA ASN A 87 -4.80 5.14 9.25
C ASN A 87 -4.07 5.77 8.07
N HIS A 88 -2.73 5.79 8.07
CA HIS A 88 -1.96 6.65 7.18
C HIS A 88 -0.86 5.92 6.39
N THR A 89 -0.59 4.65 6.68
CA THR A 89 0.39 3.86 5.93
C THR A 89 -0.18 2.48 5.66
N ALA A 90 -0.03 1.99 4.42
CA ALA A 90 -0.37 0.63 4.04
C ALA A 90 0.73 0.05 3.15
N VAL A 91 1.19 -1.17 3.44
CA VAL A 91 2.31 -1.83 2.76
C VAL A 91 1.94 -3.26 2.44
N LEU A 92 2.11 -3.68 1.20
CA LEU A 92 2.11 -5.08 0.79
C LEU A 92 3.53 -5.63 0.88
N VAL A 93 3.72 -6.70 1.64
CA VAL A 93 5.00 -7.43 1.64
C VAL A 93 5.15 -8.13 0.29
N LYS A 94 6.27 -7.89 -0.40
CA LYS A 94 6.49 -8.42 -1.77
C LYS A 94 7.44 -9.60 -1.79
N ASP A 95 8.43 -9.61 -0.91
CA ASP A 95 9.47 -10.63 -0.89
C ASP A 95 10.03 -10.80 0.53
N TRP A 96 9.77 -11.97 1.11
CA TRP A 96 10.25 -12.33 2.45
C TRP A 96 11.73 -12.68 2.48
N GLU A 97 12.28 -13.17 1.36
CA GLU A 97 13.69 -13.59 1.25
C GLU A 97 14.61 -12.39 0.98
N ASN A 98 14.13 -11.42 0.18
CA ASN A 98 14.81 -10.13 0.02
C ASN A 98 14.56 -9.26 1.25
N CYS A 99 15.35 -9.47 2.30
CA CYS A 99 15.22 -8.76 3.56
C CYS A 99 16.53 -8.08 4.00
N ARG A 100 16.40 -7.08 4.86
CA ARG A 100 17.53 -6.37 5.48
C ARG A 100 17.39 -6.34 6.99
N GLN A 101 18.49 -6.66 7.69
CA GLN A 101 18.51 -6.60 9.15
C GLN A 101 18.22 -5.18 9.66
N SER A 102 17.24 -5.07 10.56
CA SER A 102 16.90 -3.83 11.25
C SER A 102 17.36 -3.89 12.70
N GLY A 103 18.19 -2.92 13.11
CA GLY A 103 18.59 -2.79 14.51
C GLY A 103 17.42 -2.38 15.42
N ALA A 104 16.45 -1.63 14.90
CA ALA A 104 15.29 -1.17 15.67
C ALA A 104 14.26 -2.28 15.89
N TRP A 105 13.98 -3.09 14.87
CA TRP A 105 13.04 -4.20 14.96
C TRP A 105 13.67 -5.51 15.45
N GLY A 106 15.00 -5.62 15.44
CA GLY A 106 15.73 -6.82 15.88
C GLY A 106 15.63 -8.01 14.91
N VAL A 107 14.96 -7.86 13.76
CA VAL A 107 14.74 -8.91 12.77
C VAL A 107 15.12 -8.47 11.36
N CYS A 108 15.14 -9.43 10.43
CA CYS A 108 15.25 -9.14 9.01
C CYS A 108 13.92 -8.60 8.49
N MET A 109 13.93 -7.38 7.97
CA MET A 109 12.74 -6.70 7.48
C MET A 109 12.62 -6.94 5.98
N PRO A 110 11.53 -7.58 5.50
CA PRO A 110 11.36 -7.93 4.09
C PRO A 110 11.18 -6.70 3.21
N TYR A 111 11.32 -6.88 1.91
CA TYR A 111 11.03 -5.86 0.90
C TYR A 111 9.51 -5.75 0.69
N GLY A 112 9.01 -4.53 0.59
CA GLY A 112 7.60 -4.26 0.35
C GLY A 112 7.37 -3.00 -0.46
N GLU A 113 6.13 -2.86 -0.90
CA GLU A 113 5.64 -1.69 -1.61
C GLU A 113 4.35 -1.22 -0.97
N GLY A 114 4.21 0.10 -0.83
CA GLY A 114 3.04 0.67 -0.18
C GLY A 114 2.86 2.14 -0.41
N TYR A 115 1.93 2.70 0.35
CA TYR A 115 1.57 4.10 0.30
C TYR A 115 1.55 4.70 1.70
N VAL A 116 2.08 5.91 1.80
CA VAL A 116 1.98 6.75 3.01
C VAL A 116 1.15 7.98 2.67
N LYS A 117 0.01 8.15 3.34
CA LYS A 117 -0.81 9.34 3.27
C LYS A 117 -0.23 10.42 4.17
N ARG A 118 0.42 11.40 3.54
CA ARG A 118 0.80 12.68 4.15
C ARG A 118 -0.16 13.76 3.64
N ALA A 119 0.35 14.89 3.17
CA ALA A 119 -0.44 15.83 2.38
C ALA A 119 -0.97 15.14 1.10
N ALA A 120 -0.08 14.50 0.34
CA ALA A 120 -0.39 13.63 -0.78
C ALA A 120 -0.24 12.14 -0.40
N LEU A 121 -0.77 11.25 -1.23
CA LEU A 121 -0.50 9.82 -1.16
C LEU A 121 0.84 9.55 -1.85
N VAL A 122 1.81 9.01 -1.13
CA VAL A 122 3.18 8.81 -1.64
C VAL A 122 3.44 7.31 -1.76
N ASN A 123 3.75 6.83 -2.96
CA ASN A 123 4.22 5.46 -3.17
C ASN A 123 5.66 5.32 -2.65
N LEU A 124 5.93 4.22 -1.94
CA LEU A 124 7.25 3.86 -1.44
C LEU A 124 7.50 2.37 -1.68
N GLN A 125 8.70 2.06 -2.14
CA GLN A 125 9.20 0.68 -2.30
C GLN A 125 10.55 0.57 -1.60
N ASP A 126 10.62 -0.22 -0.54
CA ASP A 126 11.81 -0.37 0.29
C ASP A 126 11.63 -1.57 1.24
N TYR A 127 12.65 -1.84 2.06
CA TYR A 127 12.49 -2.69 3.24
C TYR A 127 11.44 -2.09 4.17
N ILE A 128 10.49 -2.92 4.60
CA ILE A 128 9.25 -2.42 5.19
C ILE A 128 9.45 -1.54 6.42
N ASN A 129 10.54 -1.69 7.19
CA ASN A 129 10.84 -0.79 8.32
C ASN A 129 11.07 0.67 7.92
N ASN A 130 11.50 0.93 6.69
CA ASN A 130 11.66 2.30 6.20
C ASN A 130 10.31 2.93 5.84
N ILE A 131 9.25 2.11 5.74
CA ILE A 131 7.89 2.54 5.43
C ILE A 131 7.03 2.57 6.71
N ILE A 132 7.09 1.52 7.54
CA ILE A 132 6.27 1.37 8.77
C ILE A 132 6.91 2.00 10.02
N GLY A 133 8.10 2.57 9.89
CA GLY A 133 8.84 3.22 10.97
C GLY A 133 9.53 2.23 11.93
N ILE A 134 9.83 2.70 13.14
CA ILE A 134 10.44 1.90 14.22
C ILE A 134 9.35 1.35 15.16
N PRO A 135 9.63 0.30 15.96
CA PRO A 135 8.70 -0.11 17.01
C PRO A 135 8.47 1.04 18.01
N ASP A 136 7.21 1.42 18.18
CA ASP A 136 6.78 2.47 19.09
C ASP A 136 5.33 2.21 19.52
N GLY A 137 4.65 3.22 20.08
CA GLY A 137 3.26 3.11 20.52
C GLY A 137 2.20 3.16 19.41
N GLN A 138 2.60 3.33 18.14
CA GLN A 138 1.63 3.36 17.03
C GLN A 138 1.05 1.96 16.80
N GLU A 139 -0.25 1.93 16.53
CA GLU A 139 -0.93 0.70 16.15
C GLU A 139 -0.46 0.24 14.76
N ARG A 140 -0.06 -1.03 14.66
CA ARG A 140 0.30 -1.67 13.41
C ARG A 140 -0.44 -2.99 13.32
N LYS A 141 -1.15 -3.21 12.22
CA LYS A 141 -1.93 -4.42 11.98
C LYS A 141 -1.36 -5.14 10.77
N VAL A 142 -1.21 -6.44 10.86
CA VAL A 142 -0.84 -7.33 9.75
C VAL A 142 -2.07 -8.15 9.38
N TYR A 143 -2.53 -7.94 8.17
CA TYR A 143 -3.64 -8.64 7.54
C TYR A 143 -3.10 -9.71 6.61
N LEU A 144 -3.51 -10.96 6.83
CA LEU A 144 -3.05 -12.13 6.10
C LEU A 144 -4.17 -12.70 5.24
N PHE A 145 -3.88 -13.00 3.97
CA PHE A 145 -4.85 -13.46 2.98
C PHE A 145 -4.29 -14.64 2.17
N ASN A 146 -5.15 -15.63 1.88
CA ASN A 146 -4.86 -16.72 0.93
C ASN A 146 -5.39 -16.46 -0.48
#